data_AF-A0AAQ3B1Y7-F1
#
_entry.id   AF-A0AAQ3B1Y7-F1
#
_cell.length_a   1.000
_cell.length_b   1.000
_cell.length_c   1.000
_cell.angle_alpha   90.00
_cell.angle_beta   90.00
_cell.angle_gamma   90.00
#
_symmetry.space_group_name_H-M   'P 1'
#
loop_
_entity.id
_entity.type
_entity.pdbx_description
1 polymer ?
#
loop_
_entity_poly.entity_id
_entity_poly.type
_entity_poly.pdbx_seq_one_letter_code
_entity_poly.pdbx_strand_id
1 'polypeptide(L)'
;MKKALIALVILLLFGGAGAAYYFFFMQKEEPVAEQKQEPEKPNEPAEKPKPIMDLEAPAPEITEYYVIERRIDVYNKPEHQALVVDSLYKGEKVSVLEKVDGWFRLSDYIVYEEGGEETAEWVDSKGLSDAEPVIKEHERLEILDGYLQKSDDLKTHLDMFRNKTQQLLDDETCDPSDFEELGGWVRSVTYKTRNVYFIYCGGLEQENKIYLDVDKGEIFYR
;
A
#
# COMPACT_ATOMS: atom_id res chain seq x y z
N MET A 1 -48.35 11.95 -39.18
CA MET A 1 -48.80 11.41 -37.88
C MET A 1 -48.32 9.98 -37.55
N LYS A 2 -47.59 9.27 -38.43
CA LYS A 2 -47.12 7.87 -38.16
C LYS A 2 -45.80 7.79 -37.37
N LYS A 3 -44.91 8.77 -37.52
CA LYS A 3 -43.56 8.77 -36.90
C LYS A 3 -43.57 9.17 -35.41
N ALA A 4 -44.51 10.03 -34.99
CA ALA A 4 -44.68 10.41 -33.58
C ALA A 4 -45.29 9.28 -32.73
N LEU A 5 -46.16 8.45 -33.33
CA LEU A 5 -46.76 7.28 -32.67
C LEU A 5 -45.74 6.17 -32.42
N ILE A 6 -44.79 5.96 -33.33
CA ILE A 6 -43.73 4.95 -33.18
C ILE A 6 -42.73 5.35 -32.10
N ALA A 7 -42.37 6.64 -32.01
CA ALA A 7 -41.49 7.13 -30.95
C ALA A 7 -42.10 6.99 -29.54
N LEU A 8 -43.42 7.16 -29.42
CA LEU A 8 -44.13 7.05 -28.14
C LEU A 8 -44.28 5.59 -27.67
N VAL A 9 -44.39 4.64 -28.61
CA VAL A 9 -44.41 3.19 -28.30
C VAL A 9 -43.03 2.69 -27.86
N ILE A 10 -41.94 3.18 -28.47
CA ILE A 10 -40.57 2.80 -28.09
C ILE A 10 -40.23 3.31 -26.68
N LEU A 11 -40.65 4.53 -26.33
CA LEU A 11 -40.45 5.12 -25.00
C LEU A 11 -41.21 4.35 -23.89
N LEU A 12 -42.40 3.83 -24.20
CA LEU A 12 -43.18 2.99 -23.27
C LEU A 12 -42.54 1.61 -23.03
N LEU A 13 -41.87 1.03 -24.04
CA LEU A 13 -41.21 -0.27 -23.90
C LEU A 13 -39.94 -0.21 -23.04
N PHE A 14 -39.15 0.88 -23.11
CA PHE A 14 -37.98 1.06 -22.25
C PHE A 14 -38.34 1.48 -20.82
N GLY A 15 -39.44 2.22 -20.60
CA GLY A 15 -39.93 2.56 -19.26
C GLY A 15 -40.57 1.37 -18.51
N GLY A 16 -41.21 0.44 -19.24
CA GLY A 16 -41.88 -0.72 -18.65
C GLY A 16 -40.93 -1.77 -18.07
N ALA A 17 -39.76 -1.95 -18.67
CA ALA A 17 -38.77 -2.94 -18.22
C ALA A 17 -38.13 -2.57 -16.87
N GLY A 18 -37.87 -1.28 -16.62
CA GLY A 18 -37.32 -0.80 -15.35
C GLY A 18 -38.29 -0.89 -14.18
N ALA A 19 -39.57 -0.61 -14.41
CA ALA A 19 -40.61 -0.69 -13.37
C ALA A 19 -40.90 -2.13 -12.95
N ALA A 20 -40.90 -3.08 -13.90
CA ALA A 20 -41.08 -4.51 -13.60
C ALA A 20 -39.88 -5.10 -12.83
N TYR A 21 -38.65 -4.69 -13.15
CA TYR A 21 -37.45 -5.12 -12.43
C TYR A 21 -37.45 -4.62 -10.98
N TYR A 22 -37.84 -3.36 -10.75
CA TYR A 22 -37.94 -2.79 -9.40
C TYR A 22 -39.00 -3.49 -8.54
N PHE A 23 -40.17 -3.79 -9.12
CA PHE A 23 -41.25 -4.49 -8.40
C PHE A 23 -40.92 -5.96 -8.09
N PHE A 24 -40.21 -6.66 -8.98
CA PHE A 24 -39.97 -8.10 -8.84
C PHE A 24 -38.80 -8.44 -7.90
N PHE A 25 -37.81 -7.55 -7.74
CA PHE A 25 -36.60 -7.82 -6.96
C PHE A 25 -36.51 -7.10 -5.60
N MET A 26 -37.23 -5.99 -5.38
CA MET A 26 -37.17 -5.26 -4.09
C MET A 26 -38.28 -5.58 -3.10
N GLN A 27 -39.29 -6.37 -3.48
CA GLN A 27 -40.41 -6.76 -2.60
C GLN A 27 -40.32 -8.22 -2.12
N LYS A 28 -39.11 -8.68 -1.78
CA LYS A 28 -38.96 -9.87 -0.93
C LYS A 28 -39.05 -9.42 0.54
N GLU A 29 -40.28 -9.21 0.99
CA GLU A 29 -40.58 -9.30 2.41
C GLU A 29 -40.61 -10.79 2.79
N GLU A 30 -39.71 -11.18 3.69
CA GLU A 30 -39.80 -12.46 4.40
C GLU A 30 -41.11 -12.52 5.22
N PRO A 31 -41.70 -13.71 5.39
CA PRO A 31 -43.11 -13.83 5.72
C PRO A 31 -43.43 -13.36 7.14
N VAL A 32 -44.23 -12.30 7.24
CA VAL A 32 -44.97 -11.99 8.47
C VAL A 32 -46.06 -13.05 8.65
N ALA A 33 -45.80 -14.01 9.54
CA ALA A 33 -46.82 -14.95 10.00
C ALA A 33 -47.94 -14.18 10.73
N GLU A 34 -49.19 -14.46 10.35
CA GLU A 34 -50.41 -13.88 10.91
C GLU A 34 -50.46 -13.98 12.44
N GLN A 35 -50.56 -12.82 13.11
CA GLN A 35 -50.99 -12.75 14.50
C GLN A 35 -52.52 -12.94 14.59
N LYS A 36 -52.93 -13.97 15.32
CA LYS A 36 -54.31 -14.17 15.80
C LYS A 36 -54.37 -13.67 17.26
N GLN A 37 -55.05 -12.56 17.53
CA GLN A 37 -55.49 -12.15 18.89
C GLN A 37 -56.69 -13.05 19.29
N GLU A 38 -57.01 -13.48 20.53
CA GLU A 38 -56.89 -12.99 21.93
C GLU A 38 -57.33 -14.21 22.84
N PRO A 39 -57.01 -14.39 24.17
CA PRO A 39 -57.29 -13.44 25.25
C PRO A 39 -56.28 -13.23 26.39
N GLU A 40 -56.32 -12.00 26.92
CA GLU A 40 -55.70 -11.53 28.16
C GLU A 40 -56.13 -12.34 29.39
N LYS A 41 -55.16 -12.70 30.24
CA LYS A 41 -55.30 -12.77 31.71
C LYS A 41 -53.92 -12.90 32.41
N PRO A 42 -53.81 -12.59 33.71
CA PRO A 42 -53.25 -11.33 34.23
C PRO A 42 -51.85 -11.43 34.85
N ASN A 43 -51.17 -10.27 34.88
CA ASN A 43 -49.95 -9.90 35.60
C ASN A 43 -49.40 -10.89 36.64
N GLU A 44 -48.23 -11.47 36.34
CA GLU A 44 -47.28 -12.01 37.31
C GLU A 44 -45.97 -11.17 37.24
N PRO A 45 -45.27 -10.92 38.37
CA PRO A 45 -44.30 -9.83 38.48
C PRO A 45 -43.08 -10.02 37.57
N ALA A 46 -42.66 -8.92 36.94
CA ALA A 46 -41.42 -8.85 36.18
C ALA A 46 -40.22 -9.38 36.99
N GLU A 47 -39.66 -10.53 36.58
CA GLU A 47 -38.30 -10.87 36.93
C GLU A 47 -37.40 -9.76 36.38
N LYS A 48 -36.63 -9.15 37.28
CA LYS A 48 -35.61 -8.17 36.90
C LYS A 48 -34.71 -8.82 35.85
N PRO A 49 -34.52 -8.21 34.67
CA PRO A 49 -33.57 -8.74 33.72
C PRO A 49 -32.20 -8.77 34.41
N LYS A 50 -31.63 -9.97 34.55
CA LYS A 50 -30.24 -10.12 34.92
C LYS A 50 -29.42 -9.36 33.87
N PRO A 51 -28.38 -8.60 34.26
CA PRO A 51 -27.57 -7.87 33.30
C PRO A 51 -27.11 -8.83 32.21
N ILE A 52 -27.46 -8.51 30.97
CA ILE A 52 -26.88 -9.17 29.80
C ILE A 52 -25.38 -8.91 29.92
N MET A 53 -24.62 -9.99 29.97
CA MET A 53 -23.16 -10.03 30.04
C MET A 53 -22.52 -8.90 29.25
N ASP A 54 -21.49 -8.31 29.85
CA ASP A 54 -20.52 -7.42 29.19
C ASP A 54 -20.12 -8.01 27.82
N LEU A 55 -20.71 -7.48 26.75
CA LEU A 55 -20.19 -7.60 25.40
C LEU A 55 -19.02 -6.63 25.32
N GLU A 56 -17.90 -7.02 25.92
CA GLU A 56 -16.62 -6.36 25.69
C GLU A 56 -16.31 -6.58 24.20
N ALA A 57 -16.48 -5.53 23.40
CA ALA A 57 -16.17 -5.59 21.98
C ALA A 57 -14.70 -6.02 21.81
N PRO A 58 -14.37 -6.95 20.89
CA PRO A 58 -12.99 -7.33 20.66
C PRO A 58 -12.19 -6.07 20.34
N ALA A 59 -11.01 -5.96 20.95
CA ALA A 59 -10.10 -4.84 20.70
C ALA A 59 -9.88 -4.71 19.18
N PRO A 60 -9.79 -3.47 18.64
CA PRO A 60 -9.60 -3.27 17.22
C PRO A 60 -8.34 -4.01 16.75
N GLU A 61 -8.47 -4.79 15.69
CA GLU A 61 -7.33 -5.49 15.11
C GLU A 61 -6.39 -4.47 14.46
N ILE A 62 -5.12 -4.49 14.89
CA ILE A 62 -4.08 -3.63 14.31
C ILE A 62 -3.75 -4.16 12.91
N THR A 63 -3.98 -3.35 11.90
CA THR A 63 -3.68 -3.67 10.49
C THR A 63 -2.51 -2.87 9.95
N GLU A 64 -2.14 -1.76 10.59
CA GLU A 64 -1.09 -0.86 10.12
C GLU A 64 0.19 -1.07 10.92
N TYR A 65 1.31 -1.25 10.21
CA TYR A 65 2.62 -1.48 10.79
C TYR A 65 3.68 -0.62 10.10
N TYR A 66 4.81 -0.47 10.76
CA TYR A 66 5.97 0.26 10.28
C TYR A 66 7.20 -0.65 10.29
N VAL A 67 8.04 -0.50 9.28
CA VAL A 67 9.33 -1.20 9.18
C VAL A 67 10.32 -0.61 10.18
N ILE A 68 10.89 -1.44 11.05
CA ILE A 68 11.83 -0.99 12.10
C ILE A 68 13.30 -1.29 11.80
N GLU A 69 13.55 -2.23 10.90
CA GLU A 69 14.89 -2.55 10.43
C GLU A 69 15.27 -1.68 9.23
N ARG A 70 16.57 -1.60 8.92
CA ARG A 70 17.06 -0.77 7.82
C ARG A 70 16.43 -1.14 6.48
N ARG A 71 16.33 -2.44 6.21
CA ARG A 71 15.79 -3.06 5.00
C ARG A 71 15.30 -4.44 5.39
N ILE A 72 14.09 -4.81 4.99
CA ILE A 72 13.55 -6.16 5.13
C ILE A 72 13.13 -6.68 3.76
N ASP A 73 13.33 -7.97 3.54
CA ASP A 73 12.94 -8.61 2.29
C ASP A 73 11.44 -8.98 2.34
N VAL A 74 10.75 -8.80 1.23
CA VAL A 74 9.37 -9.25 1.02
C VAL A 74 9.39 -10.50 0.16
N TYR A 75 8.73 -11.54 0.63
CA TYR A 75 8.77 -12.88 0.06
C TYR A 75 7.44 -13.23 -0.62
N ASN A 76 7.49 -14.08 -1.63
CA ASN A 76 6.29 -14.56 -2.31
C ASN A 76 5.52 -15.65 -1.51
N LYS A 77 6.12 -16.16 -0.43
CA LYS A 77 5.55 -17.16 0.49
C LYS A 77 6.04 -16.89 1.92
N PRO A 78 5.32 -17.32 2.96
CA PRO A 78 5.69 -17.09 4.36
C PRO A 78 6.81 -18.03 4.84
N GLU A 79 7.96 -17.98 4.17
CA GLU A 79 9.16 -18.76 4.52
C GLU A 79 10.45 -18.05 4.07
N HIS A 80 11.53 -18.16 4.84
CA HIS A 80 12.80 -17.45 4.53
C HIS A 80 13.53 -17.94 3.27
N GLN A 81 13.18 -19.11 2.76
CA GLN A 81 13.75 -19.69 1.55
C GLN A 81 12.94 -19.37 0.27
N ALA A 82 11.83 -18.65 0.43
CA ALA A 82 10.98 -18.22 -0.67
C ALA A 82 11.69 -17.17 -1.55
N LEU A 83 11.09 -16.90 -2.71
CA LEU A 83 11.58 -15.87 -3.61
C LEU A 83 11.34 -14.50 -2.99
N VAL A 84 12.40 -13.69 -2.89
CA VAL A 84 12.28 -12.26 -2.57
C VAL A 84 11.71 -11.55 -3.80
N VAL A 85 10.55 -10.92 -3.63
CA VAL A 85 9.82 -10.21 -4.68
C VAL A 85 9.91 -8.71 -4.54
N ASP A 86 10.17 -8.22 -3.33
CA ASP A 86 10.32 -6.79 -3.06
C ASP A 86 11.18 -6.56 -1.80
N SER A 87 11.42 -5.31 -1.43
CA SER A 87 12.15 -4.91 -0.24
C SER A 87 11.53 -3.65 0.36
N LEU A 88 11.34 -3.63 1.68
CA LEU A 88 10.83 -2.47 2.41
C LEU A 88 11.93 -1.87 3.27
N TYR A 89 11.88 -0.56 3.46
CA TYR A 89 12.90 0.22 4.17
C TYR A 89 12.36 0.84 5.45
N LYS A 90 13.28 1.16 6.37
CA LYS A 90 12.94 1.68 7.69
C LYS A 90 12.00 2.88 7.63
N GLY A 91 10.93 2.84 8.41
CA GLY A 91 9.93 3.89 8.50
C GLY A 91 8.78 3.74 7.51
N GLU A 92 8.91 2.89 6.49
CA GLU A 92 7.80 2.59 5.59
C GLU A 92 6.62 2.00 6.35
N LYS A 93 5.43 2.44 5.94
CA LYS A 93 4.16 2.02 6.51
C LYS A 93 3.53 0.96 5.61
N VAL A 94 3.11 -0.15 6.20
CA VAL A 94 2.48 -1.27 5.50
C VAL A 94 1.13 -1.63 6.09
N SER A 95 0.22 -2.04 5.22
CA SER A 95 -1.09 -2.59 5.61
C SER A 95 -1.04 -4.12 5.58
N VAL A 96 -1.29 -4.73 6.73
CA VAL A 96 -1.28 -6.18 6.94
C VAL A 96 -2.70 -6.72 6.76
N LEU A 97 -2.86 -7.63 5.81
CA LEU A 97 -4.12 -8.28 5.47
C LEU A 97 -4.33 -9.59 6.24
N GLU A 98 -3.25 -10.23 6.66
CA GLU A 98 -3.29 -11.53 7.33
C GLU A 98 -2.05 -11.78 8.19
N LYS A 99 -2.20 -12.56 9.25
CA LYS A 99 -1.11 -12.94 10.17
C LYS A 99 -1.12 -14.45 10.37
N VAL A 100 -0.04 -15.13 9.98
CA VAL A 100 0.11 -16.59 10.09
C VAL A 100 1.52 -16.92 10.56
N ASP A 101 1.65 -17.62 11.69
CA ASP A 101 2.92 -18.18 12.18
C ASP A 101 4.12 -17.20 12.19
N GLY A 102 3.87 -15.94 12.53
CA GLY A 102 4.90 -14.89 12.57
C GLY A 102 5.19 -14.22 11.22
N TRP A 103 4.41 -14.53 10.19
CA TRP A 103 4.44 -13.89 8.88
C TRP A 103 3.20 -13.04 8.66
N PHE A 104 3.40 -11.85 8.11
CA PHE A 104 2.34 -10.91 7.79
C PHE A 104 2.19 -10.78 6.27
N ARG A 105 0.98 -10.94 5.76
CA ARG A 105 0.65 -10.79 4.33
C ARG A 105 0.30 -9.34 4.03
N LEU A 106 0.86 -8.79 2.96
CA LEU A 106 0.72 -7.40 2.56
C LEU A 106 -0.17 -7.22 1.31
N SER A 107 -0.18 -8.20 0.41
CA SER A 107 -0.96 -8.16 -0.83
C SER A 107 -2.08 -9.20 -0.87
N ASP A 108 -3.05 -9.03 -1.75
CA ASP A 108 -3.96 -10.11 -2.12
C ASP A 108 -3.21 -11.30 -2.71
N TYR A 109 -3.87 -12.47 -2.71
CA TYR A 109 -3.37 -13.63 -3.43
C TYR A 109 -3.51 -13.44 -4.94
N ILE A 110 -2.42 -13.72 -5.66
CA ILE A 110 -2.33 -13.66 -7.11
C ILE A 110 -1.87 -15.01 -7.66
N VAL A 111 -2.22 -15.28 -8.92
CA VAL A 111 -1.78 -16.46 -9.68
C VAL A 111 -1.16 -15.98 -10.98
N TYR A 112 0.11 -16.31 -11.22
CA TYR A 112 0.84 -15.82 -12.40
C TYR A 112 0.47 -16.52 -13.71
N GLU A 113 0.14 -17.81 -13.64
CA GLU A 113 -0.16 -18.65 -14.82
C GLU A 113 -1.43 -19.47 -14.57
N GLU A 114 -2.20 -19.76 -15.61
CA GLU A 114 -3.42 -20.57 -15.46
C GLU A 114 -3.11 -21.95 -14.86
N GLY A 115 -3.70 -22.24 -13.69
CA GLY A 115 -3.42 -23.48 -12.92
C GLY A 115 -2.14 -23.43 -12.09
N GLY A 116 -1.46 -22.29 -12.01
CA GLY A 116 -0.32 -22.05 -11.12
C GLY A 116 -0.71 -21.94 -9.64
N GLU A 117 0.30 -21.90 -8.78
CA GLU A 117 0.11 -21.72 -7.34
C GLU A 117 -0.26 -20.27 -6.99
N GLU A 118 -1.16 -20.11 -6.01
CA GLU A 118 -1.45 -18.82 -5.40
C GLU A 118 -0.24 -18.33 -4.58
N THR A 119 0.06 -17.04 -4.71
CA THR A 119 1.17 -16.39 -4.03
C THR A 119 0.76 -14.98 -3.62
N ALA A 120 1.41 -14.43 -2.61
CA ALA A 120 1.19 -13.08 -2.12
C ALA A 120 2.50 -12.53 -1.56
N GLU A 121 2.52 -11.26 -1.19
CA GLU A 121 3.65 -10.62 -0.53
C GLU A 121 3.59 -10.87 0.98
N TRP A 122 4.66 -11.45 1.51
CA TRP A 122 4.80 -11.83 2.91
C TRP A 122 6.06 -11.25 3.52
N VAL A 123 5.99 -10.87 4.79
CA VAL A 123 7.12 -10.33 5.54
C VAL A 123 7.21 -10.94 6.94
N ASP A 124 8.44 -11.12 7.45
CA ASP A 124 8.65 -11.57 8.84
C ASP A 124 8.21 -10.46 9.80
N SER A 125 7.25 -10.78 10.66
CA SER A 125 6.70 -9.84 11.64
C SER A 125 7.74 -9.24 12.58
N LYS A 126 8.91 -9.87 12.76
CA LYS A 126 10.01 -9.33 13.59
C LYS A 126 10.57 -8.01 13.06
N GLY A 127 10.45 -7.77 11.75
CA GLY A 127 10.89 -6.54 11.11
C GLY A 127 9.89 -5.38 11.22
N LEU A 128 8.75 -5.59 11.89
CA LEU A 128 7.63 -4.65 11.94
C LEU A 128 7.26 -4.22 13.37
N SER A 129 6.69 -3.03 13.48
CA SER A 129 6.16 -2.45 14.72
C SER A 129 4.84 -1.73 14.46
N ASP A 130 3.90 -1.82 15.39
CA ASP A 130 2.65 -1.05 15.35
C ASP A 130 2.84 0.42 15.79
N ALA A 131 4.01 0.75 16.32
CA ALA A 131 4.45 2.11 16.59
C ALA A 131 5.44 2.60 15.53
N GLU A 132 5.22 3.81 15.02
CA GLU A 132 6.12 4.48 14.08
C GLU A 132 7.52 4.67 14.70
N PRO A 133 8.60 4.22 14.02
CA PRO A 133 9.94 4.30 14.55
C PRO A 133 10.47 5.75 14.53
N VAL A 134 11.11 6.16 15.62
CA VAL A 134 11.84 7.44 15.65
C VAL A 134 13.24 7.23 15.10
N ILE A 135 13.48 7.70 13.86
CA ILE A 135 14.79 7.67 13.23
C ILE A 135 15.63 8.86 13.74
N LYS A 136 16.71 8.57 14.45
CA LYS A 136 17.61 9.62 14.96
C LYS A 136 18.48 10.17 13.84
N GLU A 137 18.95 11.41 14.00
CA GLU A 137 19.80 12.06 13.01
C GLU A 137 21.07 11.26 12.68
N HIS A 138 21.74 10.67 13.68
CA HIS A 138 22.92 9.83 13.43
C HIS A 138 22.58 8.59 12.59
N GLU A 139 21.43 7.97 12.85
CA GLU A 139 20.98 6.75 12.19
C GLU A 139 20.57 7.07 10.75
N ARG A 140 19.87 8.18 10.55
CA ARG A 140 19.55 8.72 9.21
C ARG A 140 20.81 8.91 8.38
N LEU A 141 21.87 9.50 8.96
CA LEU A 141 23.16 9.68 8.27
C LEU A 141 23.84 8.35 7.94
N GLU A 142 23.83 7.37 8.85
CA GLU A 142 24.35 6.01 8.60
C GLU A 142 23.55 5.28 7.52
N ILE A 143 22.24 5.51 7.45
CA ILE A 143 21.38 5.01 6.37
C ILE A 143 21.81 5.60 5.04
N LEU A 144 21.85 6.93 4.92
CA LEU A 144 22.30 7.60 3.69
C LEU A 144 23.70 7.20 3.27
N ASP A 145 24.64 7.08 4.21
CA ASP A 145 26.02 6.69 3.91
C ASP A 145 26.09 5.30 3.28
N GLY A 146 25.24 4.37 3.72
CA GLY A 146 25.16 3.04 3.14
C GLY A 146 24.72 3.05 1.68
N TYR A 147 23.80 3.95 1.30
CA TYR A 147 23.37 4.12 -0.09
C TYR A 147 24.44 4.76 -0.98
N LEU A 148 25.35 5.53 -0.37
CA LEU A 148 26.30 6.36 -1.10
C LEU A 148 27.71 5.74 -1.22
N GLN A 149 27.97 4.59 -0.60
CA GLN A 149 29.33 4.05 -0.41
C GLN A 149 30.14 3.90 -1.70
N LYS A 150 29.49 3.65 -2.84
CA LYS A 150 30.16 3.46 -4.14
C LYS A 150 30.04 4.67 -5.05
N SER A 151 29.57 5.82 -4.54
CA SER A 151 29.50 7.05 -5.32
C SER A 151 30.89 7.49 -5.78
N ASP A 152 30.96 7.98 -7.02
CA ASP A 152 32.17 8.59 -7.53
C ASP A 152 32.49 9.87 -6.75
N ASP A 153 33.77 10.08 -6.43
CA ASP A 153 34.26 11.26 -5.70
C ASP A 153 33.58 11.51 -4.33
N LEU A 154 33.05 10.46 -3.70
CA LEU A 154 32.29 10.51 -2.44
C LEU A 154 32.97 11.37 -1.36
N LYS A 155 34.28 11.19 -1.15
CA LYS A 155 35.02 11.93 -0.11
C LYS A 155 34.98 13.44 -0.30
N THR A 156 34.90 13.90 -1.54
CA THR A 156 34.88 15.33 -1.89
C THR A 156 33.47 15.91 -1.79
N HIS A 157 32.45 15.11 -2.08
CA HIS A 157 31.07 15.59 -2.28
C HIS A 157 30.05 14.97 -1.31
N LEU A 158 30.50 14.31 -0.23
CA LEU A 158 29.67 13.55 0.71
C LEU A 158 28.45 14.33 1.21
N ASP A 159 28.65 15.55 1.71
CA ASP A 159 27.56 16.35 2.27
C ASP A 159 26.52 16.73 1.21
N MET A 160 26.98 16.99 -0.02
CA MET A 160 26.08 17.30 -1.13
C MET A 160 25.30 16.07 -1.55
N PHE A 161 25.96 14.91 -1.66
CA PHE A 161 25.30 13.66 -1.99
C PHE A 161 24.28 13.26 -0.92
N ARG A 162 24.62 13.35 0.37
CA ARG A 162 23.67 13.11 1.47
C ARG A 162 22.46 14.01 1.37
N ASN A 163 22.68 15.32 1.19
CA ASN A 163 21.60 16.29 1.11
C ASN A 163 20.67 15.99 -0.07
N LYS A 164 21.23 15.71 -1.25
CA LYS A 164 20.44 15.47 -2.46
C LYS A 164 19.78 14.10 -2.50
N THR A 165 20.43 13.07 -1.97
CA THR A 165 19.81 11.77 -1.77
C THR A 165 18.64 11.89 -0.79
N GLN A 166 18.82 12.54 0.36
CA GLN A 166 17.72 12.77 1.30
C GLN A 166 16.58 13.53 0.63
N GLN A 167 16.88 14.60 -0.10
CA GLN A 167 15.87 15.38 -0.81
C GLN A 167 15.08 14.50 -1.78
N LEU A 168 15.75 13.66 -2.57
CA LEU A 168 15.09 12.80 -3.55
C LEU A 168 14.23 11.70 -2.92
N LEU A 169 14.63 11.18 -1.76
CA LEU A 169 13.85 10.21 -0.98
C LEU A 169 12.63 10.89 -0.32
N ASP A 170 12.81 12.07 0.26
CA ASP A 170 11.72 12.84 0.91
C ASP A 170 10.66 13.30 -0.10
N ASP A 171 11.10 13.64 -1.32
CA ASP A 171 10.24 14.07 -2.42
C ASP A 171 9.60 12.87 -3.18
N GLU A 172 9.82 11.63 -2.73
CA GLU A 172 9.36 10.37 -3.37
C GLU A 172 9.76 10.28 -4.86
N THR A 173 10.85 10.97 -5.25
CA THR A 173 11.35 10.97 -6.63
C THR A 173 12.23 9.76 -6.91
N CYS A 174 12.88 9.25 -5.87
CA CYS A 174 13.68 8.04 -5.90
C CYS A 174 13.34 7.19 -4.70
N ASP A 175 13.52 5.88 -4.85
CA ASP A 175 13.42 4.92 -3.77
C ASP A 175 14.83 4.57 -3.24
N PRO A 176 14.95 4.06 -2.00
CA PRO A 176 16.24 3.61 -1.50
C PRO A 176 16.92 2.55 -2.38
N SER A 177 16.14 1.69 -3.04
CA SER A 177 16.62 0.67 -3.98
C SER A 177 17.40 1.27 -5.16
N ASP A 178 16.95 2.41 -5.69
CA ASP A 178 17.60 3.11 -6.81
C ASP A 178 19.07 3.45 -6.49
N PHE A 179 19.34 3.84 -5.25
CA PHE A 179 20.69 4.12 -4.80
C PHE A 179 21.48 2.85 -4.48
N GLU A 180 20.83 1.77 -4.04
CA GLU A 180 21.50 0.48 -3.80
C GLU A 180 21.99 -0.17 -5.10
N GLU A 181 21.21 -0.07 -6.18
CA GLU A 181 21.55 -0.65 -7.49
C GLU A 181 22.86 -0.09 -8.06
N LEU A 182 23.02 1.23 -8.03
CA LEU A 182 24.23 1.91 -8.52
C LEU A 182 25.29 2.09 -7.43
N GLY A 183 24.90 1.96 -6.16
CA GLY A 183 25.71 2.28 -4.99
C GLY A 183 25.96 3.79 -4.83
N GLY A 184 25.06 4.62 -5.34
CA GLY A 184 25.08 6.07 -5.21
C GLY A 184 25.35 6.83 -6.51
N TRP A 185 25.90 8.04 -6.39
CA TRP A 185 26.03 8.99 -7.49
C TRP A 185 27.19 8.65 -8.43
N VAL A 186 26.91 8.57 -9.73
CA VAL A 186 27.90 8.20 -10.76
C VAL A 186 28.34 9.42 -11.56
N ARG A 187 29.64 9.60 -11.79
CA ARG A 187 30.20 10.74 -12.52
C ARG A 187 29.79 10.70 -14.00
N SER A 188 29.19 11.78 -14.46
CA SER A 188 28.82 11.94 -15.87
C SER A 188 30.04 12.20 -16.76
N VAL A 189 30.26 11.34 -17.75
CA VAL A 189 31.29 11.54 -18.79
C VAL A 189 30.90 12.56 -19.86
N THR A 190 29.62 12.95 -19.92
CA THR A 190 29.10 13.92 -20.90
C THR A 190 29.53 15.35 -20.55
N TYR A 191 29.54 15.70 -19.27
CA TYR A 191 29.90 17.04 -18.78
C TYR A 191 31.36 17.07 -18.32
N LYS A 192 32.27 17.32 -19.26
CA LYS A 192 33.72 17.26 -19.02
C LYS A 192 34.28 18.41 -18.16
N THR A 193 33.63 19.57 -18.18
CA THR A 193 34.11 20.80 -17.51
C THR A 193 33.30 21.19 -16.28
N ARG A 194 32.27 20.40 -15.93
CA ARG A 194 31.42 20.60 -14.75
C ARG A 194 31.44 19.33 -13.92
N ASN A 195 31.36 19.45 -12.60
CA ASN A 195 31.20 18.29 -11.72
C ASN A 195 29.73 17.86 -11.74
N VAL A 196 29.38 17.04 -12.72
CA VAL A 196 28.02 16.51 -12.86
C VAL A 196 28.04 15.02 -12.59
N TYR A 197 27.13 14.60 -11.74
CA TYR A 197 26.86 13.21 -11.39
C TYR A 197 25.43 12.86 -11.80
N PHE A 198 25.11 11.58 -11.81
CA PHE A 198 23.76 11.11 -12.09
C PHE A 198 23.41 9.87 -11.27
N ILE A 199 22.12 9.65 -11.15
CA ILE A 199 21.49 8.43 -10.66
C ILE A 199 20.35 8.08 -11.62
N TYR A 200 19.88 6.83 -11.57
CA TYR A 200 18.65 6.42 -12.22
C TYR A 200 17.63 6.12 -11.14
N CYS A 201 16.41 6.67 -11.25
CA CYS A 201 15.33 6.43 -10.31
C CYS A 201 14.09 5.93 -11.04
N GLY A 202 13.59 4.74 -10.69
CA GLY A 202 12.47 4.09 -11.39
C GLY A 202 12.88 3.31 -12.66
N GLY A 203 14.15 2.94 -12.78
CA GLY A 203 14.70 2.10 -13.88
C GLY A 203 15.75 2.77 -14.75
N LEU A 204 16.32 2.05 -15.72
CA LEU A 204 17.53 2.47 -16.47
C LEU A 204 17.29 3.36 -17.70
N GLU A 205 16.05 3.77 -17.95
CA GLU A 205 15.69 4.60 -19.10
C GLU A 205 16.18 6.04 -18.95
N GLN A 206 16.33 6.76 -20.08
CA GLN A 206 16.87 8.12 -20.08
C GLN A 206 16.00 9.11 -19.30
N GLU A 207 14.68 8.90 -19.27
CA GLU A 207 13.70 9.69 -18.52
C GLU A 207 13.85 9.56 -16.99
N ASN A 208 14.34 8.40 -16.53
CA ASN A 208 14.61 8.10 -15.14
C ASN A 208 15.97 8.63 -14.66
N LYS A 209 16.75 9.21 -15.58
CA LYS A 209 18.10 9.68 -15.29
C LYS A 209 18.09 11.08 -14.72
N ILE A 210 18.46 11.19 -13.45
CA ILE A 210 18.53 12.45 -12.71
C ILE A 210 19.98 12.90 -12.65
N TYR A 211 20.26 14.15 -13.03
CA TYR A 211 21.60 14.73 -12.94
C TYR A 211 21.71 15.70 -11.76
N LEU A 212 22.88 15.72 -11.14
CA LEU A 212 23.27 16.67 -10.10
C LEU A 212 24.52 17.43 -10.53
N ASP A 213 24.41 18.76 -10.64
CA ASP A 213 25.58 19.64 -10.62
C ASP A 213 25.98 19.90 -9.16
N VAL A 214 27.07 19.28 -8.69
CA VAL A 214 27.48 19.38 -7.29
C VAL A 214 28.09 20.75 -6.94
N ASP A 215 28.59 21.49 -7.93
CA ASP A 215 29.18 22.81 -7.70
C ASP A 215 28.09 23.84 -7.40
N LYS A 216 26.90 23.65 -7.98
CA LYS A 216 25.72 24.51 -7.76
C LYS A 216 24.70 23.94 -6.79
N GLY A 217 24.74 22.63 -6.54
CA GLY A 217 23.69 21.92 -5.80
C GLY A 217 22.35 21.84 -6.56
N GLU A 218 22.40 21.83 -7.89
CA GLU A 218 21.22 21.85 -8.77
C GLU A 218 20.96 20.47 -9.36
N ILE A 219 19.73 19.99 -9.17
CA ILE A 219 19.20 18.80 -9.88
C ILE A 219 18.61 19.25 -11.22
N PHE A 220 18.85 18.47 -12.27
CA PHE A 220 18.26 18.72 -13.59
C PHE A 220 18.07 17.41 -14.38
N TYR A 221 17.21 17.49 -15.40
CA TYR A 221 16.81 16.38 -16.26
C TYR A 221 17.19 16.68 -17.72
N ARG A 222 17.14 15.66 -18.57
CA ARG A 222 17.47 15.79 -19.99
C ARG A 222 16.45 15.11 -20.88
#